data_AF-A0A959A389-F1
#
_entry.id   AF-A0A959A389-F1
#
_cell.length_a   1.000
_cell.length_b   1.000
_cell.length_c   1.000
_cell.angle_alpha   90.00
_cell.angle_beta   90.00
_cell.angle_gamma   90.00
#
_symmetry.space_group_name_H-M   'P 1'
#
loop_
_entity.id
_entity.type
_entity.pdbx_description
1 polymer ?
#
loop_
_entity_poly.entity_id
_entity_poly.type
_entity_poly.pdbx_seq_one_letter_code
_entity_poly.pdbx_strand_id
1 'polypeptide(L)'
;MSNSRKTVWIIFAIYTFIMLLVAYMVDRNQNNLDFLLRMKNYIPFMLYYAIFGVVIFLFALLFHQMDNQKAKKLITQLENDKNQLKAKLFDMQEEQGKAVATQKAVDTPKEEPGKKENPPSTEDDSE
;
A
#
# COMPACT_ATOMS: atom_id res chain seq x y z
N MET A 1 -7.78 0.32 8.83
CA MET A 1 -8.14 -1.12 8.81
C MET A 1 -9.65 -1.22 8.87
N SER A 2 -10.33 -2.00 8.01
CA SER A 2 -11.79 -2.16 8.10
C SER A 2 -12.18 -2.95 9.34
N ASN A 3 -13.33 -2.58 9.93
CA ASN A 3 -13.79 -3.12 11.21
C ASN A 3 -13.97 -4.66 11.17
N SER A 4 -14.45 -5.19 10.04
CA SER A 4 -14.62 -6.63 9.78
C SER A 4 -13.33 -7.45 9.96
N ARG A 5 -12.16 -6.89 9.60
CA ARG A 5 -10.85 -7.58 9.76
C ARG A 5 -10.53 -7.80 11.23
N LYS A 6 -10.79 -6.80 12.08
CA LYS A 6 -10.55 -6.87 13.52
C LYS A 6 -11.44 -7.94 14.14
N THR A 7 -12.72 -7.96 13.78
CA THR A 7 -13.70 -8.94 14.31
C THR A 7 -13.27 -10.38 14.03
N VAL A 8 -12.89 -10.73 12.80
CA VAL A 8 -12.45 -12.10 12.46
C VAL A 8 -11.19 -12.51 13.22
N TRP A 9 -10.19 -11.61 13.31
CA TRP A 9 -8.97 -11.87 14.06
C TRP A 9 -9.20 -12.00 15.58
N ILE A 10 -10.10 -11.19 16.15
CA ILE A 10 -10.47 -11.29 17.57
C ILE A 10 -11.17 -12.62 17.87
N ILE A 11 -12.11 -13.05 17.02
CA ILE A 11 -12.79 -14.36 17.16
C ILE A 11 -11.78 -15.50 17.07
N PHE A 12 -10.86 -15.45 16.10
CA PHE A 12 -9.81 -16.46 15.96
C PHE A 12 -8.83 -16.49 17.14
N ALA A 13 -8.45 -15.32 17.67
CA ALA A 13 -7.59 -15.22 18.85
C ALA A 13 -8.28 -15.80 20.11
N ILE A 14 -9.57 -15.48 20.33
CA ILE A 14 -10.36 -16.03 21.44
C ILE A 14 -10.48 -17.56 21.31
N TYR A 15 -10.81 -18.08 20.12
CA TYR A 15 -10.87 -19.52 19.87
C TYR A 15 -9.53 -20.21 20.19
N THR A 16 -8.42 -19.64 19.70
CA THR A 16 -7.07 -20.19 19.92
C THR A 16 -6.69 -20.16 21.41
N PHE A 17 -7.07 -19.09 22.13
CA PHE A 17 -6.84 -18.97 23.57
C PHE A 17 -7.64 -20.00 24.38
N ILE A 18 -8.89 -20.26 24.01
CA ILE A 18 -9.71 -21.33 24.62
C ILE A 18 -9.07 -22.70 24.39
N MET A 19 -8.62 -23.00 23.16
CA MET A 19 -7.95 -24.27 22.85
C MET A 19 -6.63 -24.44 23.64
N LEU A 20 -5.86 -23.36 23.82
CA LEU A 20 -4.67 -23.34 24.68
C LEU A 20 -5.02 -23.67 26.14
N LEU A 21 -6.09 -23.08 26.68
CA LEU A 21 -6.54 -23.28 28.06
C LEU A 21 -7.02 -24.73 28.27
N VAL A 22 -7.76 -25.29 27.31
CA VAL A 22 -8.15 -26.71 27.33
C VAL A 22 -6.93 -27.63 27.26
N ALA A 23 -5.98 -27.37 26.36
CA ALA A 23 -4.74 -28.15 26.27
C ALA A 23 -3.94 -28.12 27.58
N TYR A 24 -3.80 -26.94 28.20
CA TYR A 24 -3.15 -26.78 29.50
C TYR A 24 -3.88 -27.50 30.65
N MET A 25 -5.21 -27.47 30.66
CA MET A 25 -6.01 -28.20 31.65
C MET A 25 -5.83 -29.72 31.52
N VAL A 26 -5.85 -30.23 30.28
CA VAL A 26 -5.59 -31.65 30.01
C VAL A 26 -4.17 -32.02 30.44
N ASP A 27 -3.18 -31.18 30.11
CA ASP A 27 -1.77 -31.38 30.44
C ASP A 27 -1.53 -31.51 31.96
N ARG A 28 -2.12 -30.60 32.74
CA ARG A 28 -2.04 -30.63 34.20
C ARG A 28 -2.66 -31.89 34.82
N ASN A 29 -3.69 -32.45 34.19
CA ASN A 29 -4.45 -33.58 34.72
C ASN A 29 -4.07 -34.95 34.13
N GLN A 30 -3.04 -35.05 33.28
CA GLN A 30 -2.62 -36.30 32.63
C GLN A 30 -2.34 -37.46 33.61
N ASN A 31 -1.93 -37.15 34.83
CA ASN A 31 -1.59 -38.16 35.86
C ASN A 31 -2.82 -38.72 36.60
N ASN A 32 -4.03 -38.16 36.39
CA ASN A 32 -5.25 -38.60 37.07
C ASN A 32 -6.06 -39.58 36.20
N LEU A 33 -5.94 -40.89 36.48
CA LEU A 33 -6.64 -41.95 35.72
C LEU A 33 -8.17 -41.75 35.66
N ASP A 34 -8.81 -41.28 36.74
CA ASP A 34 -10.25 -40.99 36.76
C ASP A 34 -10.63 -39.81 35.83
N PHE A 35 -9.72 -38.84 35.65
CA PHE A 35 -9.90 -37.76 34.68
C PHE A 35 -9.80 -38.28 33.25
N LEU A 36 -8.82 -39.15 32.93
CA LEU A 36 -8.67 -39.73 31.60
C LEU A 36 -9.90 -40.59 31.20
N LEU A 37 -10.42 -41.39 32.13
CA LEU A 37 -11.62 -42.19 31.92
C LEU A 37 -12.86 -41.32 31.64
N ARG A 38 -13.04 -40.21 32.36
CA ARG A 38 -14.12 -39.25 32.09
C ARG A 38 -13.90 -38.49 30.77
N MET A 39 -12.65 -38.16 30.45
CA MET A 39 -12.27 -37.46 29.21
C MET A 39 -12.55 -38.28 27.96
N LYS A 40 -12.60 -39.62 28.04
CA LYS A 40 -13.03 -40.50 26.93
C LYS A 40 -14.36 -40.08 26.31
N ASN A 41 -15.35 -39.68 27.14
CA ASN A 41 -16.64 -39.19 26.64
C ASN A 41 -16.58 -37.79 26.01
N TYR A 42 -15.50 -37.03 26.25
CA TYR A 42 -15.25 -35.71 25.65
C TYR A 42 -14.47 -35.75 24.33
N ILE A 43 -13.84 -36.88 23.98
CA ILE A 43 -13.15 -37.09 22.69
C ILE A 43 -14.01 -36.68 21.46
N PRO A 44 -15.29 -37.09 21.31
CA PRO A 44 -16.09 -36.68 20.16
C PRO A 44 -16.33 -35.15 20.13
N PHE A 45 -16.51 -34.52 21.28
CA PHE A 45 -16.66 -33.05 21.36
C PHE A 45 -15.37 -32.32 20.95
N MET A 46 -14.20 -32.81 21.38
CA MET A 46 -12.90 -32.28 20.93
C MET A 46 -12.74 -32.35 19.41
N LEU A 47 -13.21 -33.43 18.77
CA LEU A 47 -13.22 -33.56 17.31
C LEU A 47 -14.11 -32.49 16.65
N TYR A 48 -15.34 -32.28 17.16
CA TYR A 48 -16.23 -31.23 16.66
C TYR A 48 -15.63 -29.81 16.83
N TYR A 49 -15.01 -29.53 17.98
CA TYR A 49 -14.32 -28.25 18.21
C TYR A 49 -13.14 -28.06 17.25
N ALA A 50 -12.34 -29.09 17.00
CA ALA A 50 -11.24 -29.03 16.03
C ALA A 50 -11.75 -28.75 14.60
N ILE A 51 -12.80 -29.44 14.15
CA ILE A 51 -13.45 -29.20 12.85
C ILE A 51 -13.97 -27.76 12.76
N PHE A 52 -14.63 -27.27 13.81
CA PHE A 52 -15.13 -25.90 13.88
C PHE A 52 -13.98 -24.86 13.77
N GLY A 53 -12.84 -25.12 14.43
CA GLY A 53 -11.64 -24.31 14.30
C GLY A 53 -11.09 -24.26 12.87
N VAL A 54 -11.05 -25.39 12.16
CA VAL A 54 -10.64 -25.46 10.75
C VAL A 54 -11.58 -24.64 9.86
N VAL A 55 -12.89 -24.68 10.11
CA VAL A 55 -13.86 -23.85 9.37
C VAL A 55 -13.63 -22.35 9.63
N ILE A 56 -13.43 -21.93 10.88
CA ILE A 56 -13.09 -20.53 11.19
C ILE A 56 -11.79 -20.11 10.51
N PHE A 57 -10.76 -20.95 10.54
CA PHE A 57 -9.47 -20.69 9.90
C PHE A 57 -9.58 -20.54 8.38
N LEU A 58 -10.39 -21.39 7.72
CA LEU A 58 -10.69 -21.25 6.29
C LEU A 58 -11.37 -19.91 5.97
N PHE A 59 -12.38 -19.50 6.76
CA PHE A 59 -12.99 -18.18 6.59
C PHE A 59 -11.98 -17.05 6.78
N ALA A 60 -11.12 -17.12 7.80
CA ALA A 60 -10.07 -16.12 8.04
C ALA A 60 -9.08 -16.01 6.86
N LEU A 61 -8.66 -17.15 6.28
CA LEU A 61 -7.83 -17.17 5.07
C LEU A 61 -8.52 -16.54 3.85
N LEU A 62 -9.79 -16.86 3.60
CA LEU A 62 -10.56 -16.30 2.47
C LEU A 62 -10.71 -14.78 2.60
N PHE A 63 -11.07 -14.27 3.79
CA PHE A 63 -11.12 -12.83 4.05
C PHE A 63 -9.75 -12.17 3.87
N HIS A 64 -8.67 -12.79 4.35
CA HIS A 64 -7.32 -12.26 4.18
C HIS A 64 -6.89 -12.18 2.70
N GLN A 65 -7.16 -13.22 1.90
CA GLN A 65 -6.85 -13.19 0.46
C GLN A 65 -7.68 -12.13 -0.30
N MET A 66 -8.97 -12.01 -0.03
CA MET A 66 -9.81 -10.97 -0.64
C MET A 66 -9.33 -9.56 -0.30
N ASP A 67 -8.87 -9.31 0.93
CA ASP A 67 -8.34 -8.00 1.30
C ASP A 67 -6.95 -7.72 0.70
N ASN A 68 -6.09 -8.73 0.54
CA ASN A 68 -4.82 -8.57 -0.18
C ASN A 68 -5.04 -8.25 -1.67
N GLN A 69 -6.06 -8.84 -2.30
CA GLN A 69 -6.47 -8.48 -3.67
C GLN A 69 -6.94 -7.02 -3.77
N LYS A 70 -7.75 -6.55 -2.79
CA LYS A 70 -8.18 -5.14 -2.73
C LYS A 70 -7.02 -4.18 -2.50
N ALA A 71 -6.08 -4.52 -1.61
CA ALA A 71 -4.88 -3.73 -1.36
C ALA A 71 -4.02 -3.57 -2.63
N LYS A 72 -3.81 -4.65 -3.39
CA LYS A 72 -3.12 -4.59 -4.68
C LYS A 72 -3.81 -3.65 -5.67
N LYS A 73 -5.14 -3.75 -5.82
CA LYS A 73 -5.91 -2.84 -6.71
C LYS A 73 -5.76 -1.37 -6.32
N LEU A 74 -5.79 -1.05 -5.02
CA LEU A 74 -5.59 0.32 -4.53
C LEU A 74 -4.17 0.82 -4.81
N ILE A 75 -3.14 -0.02 -4.63
CA ILE A 75 -1.74 0.34 -4.95
C ILE A 75 -1.61 0.65 -6.45
N THR A 76 -2.15 -0.19 -7.33
CA THR A 76 -2.12 0.05 -8.78
C THR A 76 -2.88 1.32 -9.18
N GLN A 77 -4.01 1.64 -8.53
CA GLN A 77 -4.70 2.92 -8.73
C GLN A 77 -3.83 4.11 -8.32
N LEU A 78 -3.24 4.08 -7.12
CA LEU A 78 -2.35 5.16 -6.65
C LEU A 78 -1.10 5.35 -7.54
N GLU A 79 -0.54 4.28 -8.09
CA GLU A 79 0.56 4.36 -9.05
C GLU A 79 0.13 5.00 -10.37
N ASN A 80 -1.07 4.65 -10.87
CA ASN A 80 -1.63 5.20 -12.09
C ASN A 80 -1.98 6.70 -11.92
N ASP A 81 -2.59 7.06 -10.79
CA ASP A 81 -2.90 8.45 -10.42
C ASP A 81 -1.62 9.29 -10.30
N LYS A 82 -0.56 8.73 -9.68
CA LYS A 82 0.76 9.38 -9.59
C LYS A 82 1.39 9.60 -10.97
N ASN A 83 1.30 8.62 -11.87
CA ASN A 83 1.81 8.76 -13.24
C ASN A 83 0.99 9.77 -14.05
N GLN A 84 -0.33 9.80 -13.88
CA GLN A 84 -1.20 10.80 -14.50
C GLN A 84 -0.92 12.22 -13.98
N LEU A 85 -0.64 12.38 -12.68
CA LEU A 85 -0.23 13.65 -12.10
C LEU A 85 1.13 14.13 -12.66
N LYS A 86 2.10 13.21 -12.81
CA LYS A 86 3.39 13.52 -13.44
C LYS A 86 3.23 13.95 -14.89
N ALA A 87 2.41 13.26 -15.68
CA ALA A 87 2.12 13.64 -17.05
C ALA A 87 1.51 15.05 -17.12
N LYS A 88 0.47 15.33 -16.32
CA LYS A 88 -0.13 16.68 -16.24
C LYS A 88 0.86 17.76 -15.80
N LEU A 89 1.77 17.47 -14.87
CA LEU A 89 2.83 18.40 -14.47
C LEU A 89 3.82 18.67 -15.60
N PHE A 90 4.18 17.64 -16.36
CA PHE A 90 5.08 17.76 -17.51
C PHE A 90 4.41 18.54 -18.65
N ASP A 91 3.16 18.23 -18.98
CA ASP A 91 2.36 18.96 -19.97
C ASP A 91 2.25 20.45 -19.58
N MET A 92 1.94 20.76 -18.31
CA MET A 92 1.90 22.14 -17.81
C MET A 92 3.26 22.85 -17.87
N GLN A 93 4.36 22.13 -17.62
CA GLN A 93 5.72 22.68 -17.77
C GLN A 93 6.09 22.90 -19.24
N GLU A 94 5.64 22.03 -20.14
CA GLU A 94 5.85 22.18 -21.59
C GLU A 94 4.97 23.28 -22.19
N GLU A 95 3.73 23.46 -21.70
CA GLU A 95 2.87 24.60 -22.05
C GLU A 95 3.47 25.93 -21.57
N GLN A 96 4.01 25.97 -20.34
CA GLN A 96 4.74 27.15 -19.83
C GLN A 96 6.03 27.39 -20.64
N GLY A 97 6.80 26.35 -20.94
CA GLY A 97 8.00 26.43 -21.78
C GLY A 97 7.72 26.87 -23.22
N LYS A 98 6.61 26.41 -23.81
CA LYS A 98 6.13 26.81 -25.14
C LYS A 98 5.55 28.21 -25.15
N ALA A 99 4.89 28.67 -24.08
CA ALA A 99 4.48 30.07 -23.94
C ALA A 99 5.70 31.02 -23.95
N VAL A 100 6.76 30.65 -23.22
CA VAL A 100 8.04 31.38 -23.24
C VAL A 100 8.74 31.30 -24.60
N ALA A 101 8.75 30.14 -25.25
CA ALA A 101 9.33 29.97 -26.58
C ALA A 101 8.56 30.73 -27.69
N THR A 102 7.24 30.84 -27.56
CA THR A 102 6.38 31.56 -28.52
C THR A 102 6.59 33.07 -28.42
N GLN A 103 6.81 33.63 -27.22
CA GLN A 103 7.27 35.01 -27.08
C GLN A 103 8.63 35.25 -27.75
N LYS A 104 9.56 34.28 -27.66
CA LYS A 104 10.89 34.41 -28.25
C LYS A 104 10.96 34.27 -29.78
N ALA A 105 9.85 33.89 -30.43
CA ALA A 105 9.75 33.71 -31.88
C ALA A 105 9.06 34.89 -32.61
N VAL A 106 8.54 35.88 -31.86
CA VAL A 106 7.90 37.08 -32.45
C VAL A 106 8.89 38.24 -32.62
N ASP A 107 9.94 38.30 -31.80
CA ASP A 107 11.00 39.32 -31.88
C ASP A 107 12.20 38.86 -32.73
N THR A 108 12.00 38.69 -34.04
CA THR A 108 13.12 38.64 -34.99
C THR A 108 12.80 39.41 -36.27
N PRO A 109 13.01 40.73 -36.28
CA PRO A 109 13.01 41.52 -37.52
C PRO A 109 14.11 41.03 -38.47
N LYS A 110 13.78 40.96 -39.77
CA LYS A 110 14.73 40.68 -40.85
C LYS A 110 15.93 41.64 -40.80
N GLU A 111 17.14 41.10 -40.96
CA GLU A 111 18.36 41.87 -41.14
C GLU A 111 18.89 41.71 -42.57
N GLU A 112 18.88 42.80 -43.35
CA GLU A 112 19.78 43.12 -44.49
C GLU A 112 19.31 44.44 -45.15
N PRO A 113 20.21 45.23 -45.77
CA PRO A 113 21.52 45.63 -45.25
C PRO A 113 21.77 47.15 -45.42
N GLY A 114 22.71 47.72 -44.65
CA GLY A 114 23.44 48.90 -45.16
C GLY A 114 23.91 49.98 -44.18
N LYS A 115 25.25 50.06 -44.12
CA LYS A 115 26.02 51.29 -44.40
C LYS A 115 26.32 52.27 -43.25
N LYS A 116 27.54 52.08 -42.70
CA LYS A 116 28.46 53.10 -42.13
C LYS A 116 28.05 53.71 -40.77
N GLU A 117 28.96 54.16 -39.91
CA GLU A 117 30.40 54.49 -40.05
C GLU A 117 31.13 54.26 -38.69
N ASN A 118 32.44 53.92 -38.71
CA ASN A 118 33.32 53.83 -37.52
C ASN A 118 34.01 55.20 -37.26
N PRO A 119 34.85 55.34 -36.21
CA PRO A 119 34.59 55.25 -34.76
C PRO A 119 34.74 56.69 -34.18
N PRO A 120 35.64 57.14 -33.24
CA PRO A 120 36.52 56.50 -32.23
C PRO A 120 35.75 56.35 -30.88
N SER A 121 36.25 56.43 -29.63
CA SER A 121 37.57 56.65 -29.01
C SER A 121 37.64 55.96 -27.63
N THR A 122 38.81 55.40 -27.31
CA THR A 122 39.63 55.54 -26.06
C THR A 122 39.02 56.22 -24.82
N GLU A 123 39.40 55.90 -23.57
CA GLU A 123 40.47 55.04 -22.98
C GLU A 123 40.15 54.83 -21.48
N ASP A 124 40.75 53.80 -20.84
CA ASP A 124 40.99 53.67 -19.38
C ASP A 124 39.78 53.74 -18.39
N ASP A 125 39.87 53.31 -17.12
CA ASP A 125 41.03 52.95 -16.28
C ASP A 125 40.68 51.93 -15.16
N SER A 126 41.73 51.29 -14.59
CA SER A 126 41.90 50.68 -13.23
C SER A 126 40.82 49.73 -12.65
N GLU A 127 41.12 48.50 -12.21
CA GLU A 127 41.88 48.09 -11.00
C GLU A 127 41.27 48.51 -9.65
#